data_AF-A0A948APQ0-F1
#
_entry.id   AF-A0A948APQ0-F1
#
_cell.length_a   1.000
_cell.length_b   1.000
_cell.length_c   1.000
_cell.angle_alpha   90.00
_cell.angle_beta   90.00
_cell.angle_gamma   90.00
#
_symmetry.space_group_name_H-M   'P 1'
#
loop_
_entity.id
_entity.type
_entity.pdbx_description
1 polymer ?
#
loop_
_entity_poly.entity_id
_entity_poly.type
_entity_poly.pdbx_seq_one_letter_code
_entity_poly.pdbx_strand_id
1 'polypeptide(L)'
;FLIFAARHLDVSPTRMQEMAAMAESPVDVGSYCSMFSGQDILEKLRDGATREEVALGCIHSIADRVVEIGHFRGTIRVTGGVA
;
A
#
# COMPACT_ATOMS: atom_id res chain seq x y z
N PHE A 1 -8.80 1.62 -1.52
CA PHE A 1 -7.59 1.94 -0.74
C PHE A 1 -6.47 2.52 -1.62
N LEU A 2 -5.83 1.76 -2.54
CA LEU A 2 -4.67 2.25 -3.31
C LEU A 2 -4.93 3.56 -4.06
N ILE A 3 -6.09 3.71 -4.72
CA ILE A 3 -6.45 4.97 -5.41
C ILE A 3 -6.42 6.18 -4.46
N PHE A 4 -6.80 6.00 -3.19
CA PHE A 4 -6.75 7.08 -2.19
C PHE A 4 -5.32 7.32 -1.71
N ALA A 5 -4.56 6.27 -1.42
CA ALA A 5 -3.14 6.40 -1.06
C ALA A 5 -2.34 7.13 -2.15
N ALA A 6 -2.61 6.84 -3.43
CA ALA A 6 -1.95 7.45 -4.58
C ALA A 6 -2.05 8.98 -4.56
N ARG A 7 -3.21 9.51 -4.15
CA ARG A 7 -3.46 10.95 -4.07
C ARG A 7 -2.59 11.64 -3.03
N HIS A 8 -2.31 10.97 -1.91
CA HIS A 8 -1.43 11.52 -0.86
C HIS A 8 0.04 11.48 -1.25
N LEU A 9 0.41 10.62 -2.20
CA LEU A 9 1.78 10.47 -2.72
C LEU A 9 2.02 11.26 -4.01
N ASP A 10 1.02 11.99 -4.51
CA ASP A 10 1.04 12.71 -5.78
C ASP A 10 1.47 11.83 -6.96
N VAL A 11 0.89 10.62 -7.03
CA VAL A 11 1.20 9.62 -8.07
C VAL A 11 -0.09 9.10 -8.70
N SER A 12 -0.04 8.78 -10.00
CA SER A 12 -1.11 8.04 -10.64
C SER A 12 -1.26 6.66 -9.96
N PRO A 13 -2.49 6.17 -9.68
CA PRO A 13 -2.70 4.84 -9.15
C PRO A 13 -2.03 3.73 -9.99
N THR A 14 -1.94 3.92 -11.31
CA THR A 14 -1.29 2.98 -12.23
C THR A 14 0.23 2.93 -12.11
N ARG A 15 0.87 3.94 -11.51
CA ARG A 15 2.33 4.01 -11.30
C ARG A 15 2.75 3.72 -9.87
N MET A 16 1.81 3.30 -9.02
CA MET A 16 2.12 3.03 -7.61
C MET A 16 3.13 1.88 -7.46
N GLN A 17 3.02 0.84 -8.30
CA GLN A 17 3.99 -0.26 -8.32
C GLN A 17 5.40 0.21 -8.72
N GLU A 18 5.50 1.09 -9.72
CA GLU A 18 6.79 1.63 -10.17
C GLU A 18 7.47 2.45 -9.07
N MET A 19 6.70 3.27 -8.34
CA MET A 19 7.18 4.03 -7.19
C MET A 19 7.61 3.10 -6.04
N ALA A 20 6.78 2.12 -5.70
CA ALA A 20 7.08 1.16 -4.64
C ALA A 20 8.34 0.31 -4.93
N ALA A 21 8.61 0.00 -6.20
CA ALA A 21 9.79 -0.75 -6.61
C ALA A 21 11.13 -0.02 -6.36
N MET A 22 11.09 1.29 -6.12
CA MET A 22 12.27 2.11 -5.82
C MET A 22 12.57 2.20 -4.32
N ALA A 23 11.72 1.64 -3.47
CA ALA A 23 11.86 1.70 -2.02
C ALA A 23 12.92 0.72 -1.50
N GLU A 24 13.66 1.13 -0.46
CA GLU A 24 14.58 0.24 0.24
C GLU A 24 13.85 -0.71 1.20
N SER A 25 12.82 -0.21 1.88
CA SER A 25 12.01 -0.99 2.83
C SER A 25 10.56 -0.48 2.91
N PRO A 26 9.58 -1.33 3.27
CA PRO A 26 8.20 -0.87 3.48
C PRO A 26 8.08 -0.10 4.79
N VAL A 27 7.28 0.97 4.80
CA VAL A 27 6.74 1.48 6.06
C VAL A 27 5.54 0.65 6.51
N ASP A 28 5.31 0.58 7.82
CA ASP A 28 4.10 -0.01 8.37
C ASP A 28 2.93 0.98 8.26
N VAL A 29 1.81 0.54 7.66
CA VAL A 29 0.56 1.31 7.54
C VAL A 29 -0.48 0.68 8.46
N GLY A 30 -0.72 1.32 9.60
CA GLY A 30 -1.42 0.76 10.76
C GLY A 30 -2.94 0.67 10.65
N SER A 31 -3.54 1.02 9.50
CA SER A 31 -4.99 0.91 9.30
C SER A 31 -5.38 0.55 7.87
N TYR A 32 -6.33 -0.38 7.75
CA TYR A 32 -6.98 -0.71 6.47
C TYR A 32 -8.11 0.26 6.08
N CYS A 33 -8.57 1.09 7.02
CA CYS A 33 -9.62 2.07 6.76
C CYS A 33 -9.05 3.25 5.95
N SER A 34 -9.60 3.52 4.77
CA SER A 34 -9.05 4.53 3.84
C SER A 34 -8.95 5.95 4.41
N MET A 35 -9.79 6.29 5.41
CA MET A 35 -9.72 7.58 6.09
C MET A 35 -8.53 7.62 7.07
N PHE A 36 -8.38 6.59 7.90
CA PHE A 36 -7.29 6.51 8.89
C PHE A 36 -5.94 6.24 8.23
N SER A 37 -5.91 5.41 7.19
CA SER A 37 -4.70 5.16 6.41
C SER A 37 -4.19 6.43 5.72
N GLY A 38 -5.09 7.32 5.29
CA GLY A 38 -4.72 8.62 4.73
C GLY A 38 -4.04 9.52 5.76
N GLN A 39 -4.49 9.49 7.02
CA GLN A 39 -3.80 10.20 8.10
C GLN A 39 -2.41 9.59 8.35
N ASP A 40 -2.35 8.28 8.56
CA ASP A 40 -1.09 7.56 8.82
C ASP A 40 -0.04 7.79 7.72
N ILE A 41 -0.43 7.74 6.44
CA ILE A 41 0.44 8.10 5.30
C ILE A 41 1.06 9.49 5.47
N LEU A 42 0.25 10.49 5.82
CA LEU A 42 0.74 11.86 6.02
C LEU A 42 1.66 11.96 7.24
N GLU A 43 1.43 11.17 8.28
CA GLU A 43 2.30 11.09 9.45
C GLU A 43 3.66 10.47 9.09
N LYS A 44 3.69 9.34 8.37
CA LYS A 44 4.94 8.72 7.92
C LYS A 44 5.79 9.63 7.05
N LEU A 45 5.16 10.34 6.11
CA LEU A 45 5.85 11.33 5.27
C LEU A 45 6.45 12.46 6.11
N ARG A 46 5.72 12.93 7.13
CA ARG A 46 6.19 13.96 8.06
C ARG A 46 7.34 13.47 8.94
N ASP A 47 7.33 12.18 9.29
CA ASP A 47 8.39 11.52 10.06
C ASP A 47 9.64 11.17 9.21
N GLY A 48 9.63 11.55 7.93
CA GLY A 48 10.77 11.46 7.02
C GLY A 48 10.78 10.22 6.13
N ALA A 49 9.72 9.40 6.14
CA ALA A 49 9.60 8.32 5.18
C ALA A 49 9.50 8.88 3.75
N THR A 50 10.18 8.21 2.83
CA THR A 50 10.09 8.54 1.41
C THR A 50 8.75 8.09 0.82
N ARG A 51 8.35 8.68 -0.31
CA ARG A 51 7.08 8.32 -0.96
C ARG A 51 7.10 6.88 -1.46
N GLU A 52 8.28 6.43 -1.86
CA GLU A 52 8.59 5.08 -2.32
C GLU A 52 8.34 4.06 -1.19
N GLU A 53 8.92 4.29 0.00
CA GLU A 53 8.71 3.43 1.17
C GLU A 53 7.24 3.40 1.62
N VAL A 54 6.54 4.55 1.54
CA VAL A 54 5.10 4.63 1.83
C VAL A 54 4.26 3.88 0.78
N ALA A 55 4.60 4.00 -0.50
CA ALA A 55 3.93 3.26 -1.57
C ALA A 55 4.09 1.74 -1.37
N LEU A 56 5.30 1.29 -1.05
CA LEU A 56 5.57 -0.11 -0.75
C LEU A 56 4.77 -0.58 0.48
N GLY A 57 4.77 0.20 1.57
CA GLY A 57 3.97 -0.07 2.76
C GLY A 57 2.47 -0.20 2.48
N CYS A 58 1.92 0.66 1.63
CA CYS A 58 0.50 0.59 1.22
C CYS A 58 0.15 -0.69 0.46
N ILE A 59 1.05 -1.17 -0.42
CA ILE A 59 0.86 -2.41 -1.18
C ILE A 59 0.94 -3.61 -0.24
N HIS A 60 1.93 -3.63 0.66
CA HIS A 60 2.08 -4.65 1.69
C HIS A 60 0.85 -4.73 2.60
N SER A 61 0.35 -3.59 3.10
CA SER A 61 -0.85 -3.53 3.94
C SER A 61 -2.06 -4.22 3.30
N ILE A 62 -2.27 -4.06 2.00
CA ILE A 62 -3.36 -4.78 1.29
C ILE A 62 -3.03 -6.26 1.11
N ALA A 63 -1.80 -6.60 0.73
CA ALA A 63 -1.39 -7.98 0.56
C ALA A 63 -1.59 -8.77 1.85
N ASP A 64 -1.14 -8.23 2.98
CA ASP A 64 -1.30 -8.80 4.32
C ASP A 64 -2.79 -8.97 4.64
N ARG A 65 -3.61 -7.93 4.36
CA ARG A 65 -5.05 -8.03 4.56
C ARG A 65 -5.72 -9.12 3.73
N VAL A 66 -5.30 -9.31 2.48
CA VAL A 66 -5.83 -10.37 1.61
C VAL A 66 -5.46 -11.75 2.16
N VAL A 67 -4.24 -11.92 2.65
CA VAL A 67 -3.76 -13.18 3.29
C VAL A 67 -4.47 -13.44 4.62
N GLU A 68 -4.72 -12.43 5.45
CA GLU A 68 -5.45 -12.59 6.71
C GLU A 68 -6.89 -13.09 6.52
N ILE A 69 -7.60 -12.54 5.52
CA ILE A 69 -8.99 -12.92 5.26
C ILE A 69 -9.05 -14.26 4.53
N GLY A 70 -8.20 -14.42 3.52
CA GLY A 70 -8.15 -15.60 2.69
C GLY A 70 -7.29 -16.68 3.32
N HIS A 71 -7.92 -17.65 3.98
CA HIS A 71 -7.21 -18.86 4.44
C HIS A 71 -6.83 -19.74 3.24
N PHE A 72 -5.81 -19.33 2.49
CA PHE A 72 -5.44 -19.95 1.23
C PHE A 72 -4.66 -21.25 1.43
N ARG A 73 -4.97 -22.28 0.63
CA ARG A 73 -4.22 -23.55 0.55
C ARG A 73 -4.10 -23.97 -0.91
N GLY A 74 -2.94 -24.50 -1.31
CA GLY A 74 -2.68 -24.94 -2.67
C GLY A 74 -2.43 -23.79 -3.64
N THR A 75 -2.74 -23.98 -4.92
CA THR A 75 -2.52 -22.96 -5.96
C THR A 75 -3.54 -21.83 -5.85
N ILE A 76 -3.05 -20.60 -5.73
CA ILE A 76 -3.86 -19.38 -5.63
C ILE A 76 -3.91 -18.69 -6.98
N ARG A 77 -5.10 -18.27 -7.42
CA ARG A 77 -5.27 -17.39 -8.57
C ARG A 77 -5.92 -16.09 -8.13
N VAL A 78 -5.22 -14.98 -8.39
CA VAL A 78 -5.70 -13.62 -8.13
C VAL A 78 -6.11 -13.00 -9.46
N THR A 79 -7.24 -12.29 -9.48
CA THR A 79 -7.78 -11.61 -10.66
C THR A 79 -8.43 -10.29 -10.26
N GLY A 80 -8.53 -9.34 -11.18
CA GLY A 80 -9.15 -8.04 -10.95
C GLY A 80 -8.21 -6.90 -11.31
N GLY A 81 -8.69 -5.65 -11.26
CA GLY A 81 -7.90 -4.49 -11.70
C GLY A 81 -6.74 -4.08 -10.79
N VAL A 82 -6.55 -4.77 -9.66
CA VAL A 82 -5.47 -4.54 -8.68
C VAL A 82 -4.51 -5.74 -8.61
N ALA A 83 -4.86 -6.84 -9.29
CA ALA A 83 -4.06 -8.07 -9.31
C ALA A 83 -2.75 -7.90 -10.09
#